data_AF-A0A968NB56-F1
#
_entry.id   AF-A0A968NB56-F1
#
_cell.length_a   1.000
_cell.length_b   1.000
_cell.length_c   1.000
_cell.angle_alpha   90.00
_cell.angle_beta   90.00
_cell.angle_gamma   90.00
#
_symmetry.space_group_name_H-M   'P 1'
#
loop_
_entity.id
_entity.type
_entity.pdbx_description
1 polymer ?
#
loop_
_entity_poly.entity_id
_entity_poly.type
_entity_poly.pdbx_seq_one_letter_code
_entity_poly.pdbx_strand_id
1 'polypeptide(L)'
;MQFTLLRDVKRVLPTIFTGAVALIVIMDALLDTVRVLEGTPLAVVLSTAALTLVNWGAVLIALALLLGLVGVVGNHLKRVRQREADWQYSIILLGGMISVILLGTLGIPDFSSMPPRIEAQNLAEEPIRIFFRTFYEPLASSLLALLAFFSLSAMLRAVRQRNREGIVIVVVAMLLLIVQFAPIASLPLVTESVNWLNSHLVLAGARALLLSVAIGTLVASMRVLLGFDQPYLDR
;
A
#
# COMPACT_ATOMS: atom_id res chain seq x y z
N MET A 1 11.84 -17.96 -28.73
CA MET A 1 11.00 -16.82 -28.31
C MET A 1 10.53 -16.08 -29.54
N GLN A 2 9.41 -16.46 -30.13
CA GLN A 2 8.81 -15.72 -31.24
C GLN A 2 7.81 -14.72 -30.65
N PHE A 3 8.03 -13.44 -30.94
CA PHE A 3 7.19 -12.34 -30.48
C PHE A 3 5.76 -12.45 -31.06
N THR A 4 4.85 -13.03 -30.31
CA THR A 4 3.40 -12.97 -30.55
C THR A 4 2.81 -11.63 -30.07
N LEU A 5 3.49 -10.50 -30.32
CA LEU A 5 3.02 -9.15 -29.94
C LEU A 5 1.78 -8.71 -30.73
N LEU A 6 1.56 -9.27 -31.92
CA LEU A 6 0.50 -8.81 -32.84
C LEU A 6 -0.85 -9.52 -32.68
N ARG A 7 -0.97 -10.57 -31.85
CA ARG A 7 -2.26 -11.25 -31.62
C ARG A 7 -3.08 -10.64 -30.49
N ASP A 8 -2.46 -9.81 -29.64
CA ASP A 8 -3.06 -9.25 -28.44
C ASP A 8 -3.08 -7.70 -28.47
N VAL A 9 -3.31 -7.11 -29.64
CA VAL A 9 -3.38 -5.63 -29.82
C VAL A 9 -4.35 -4.98 -28.83
N LYS A 10 -5.49 -5.64 -28.57
CA LYS A 10 -6.49 -5.16 -27.60
C LYS A 10 -5.99 -5.13 -26.14
N ARG A 11 -4.95 -5.90 -25.81
CA ARG A 11 -4.34 -5.95 -24.46
C ARG A 11 -3.20 -4.96 -24.29
N VAL A 12 -2.44 -4.73 -25.35
CA VAL A 12 -1.28 -3.84 -25.34
C VAL A 12 -1.71 -2.36 -25.34
N LEU A 13 -2.84 -2.04 -26.00
CA LEU A 13 -3.35 -0.67 -26.11
C LEU A 13 -3.61 0.01 -24.74
N PRO A 14 -4.35 -0.61 -23.79
CA PRO A 14 -4.55 -0.01 -22.47
C PRO A 14 -3.25 0.21 -21.70
N THR A 15 -2.32 -0.75 -21.73
CA THR A 15 -1.05 -0.64 -21.00
C THR A 15 -0.16 0.46 -21.57
N ILE A 16 -0.10 0.59 -22.90
CA ILE A 16 0.62 1.70 -23.55
C ILE A 16 -0.02 3.03 -23.19
N PHE A 17 -1.35 3.12 -23.21
CA PHE A 17 -2.07 4.35 -22.86
C PHE A 17 -1.81 4.76 -21.40
N THR A 18 -1.95 3.84 -20.45
CA THR A 18 -1.63 4.09 -19.04
C THR A 18 -0.16 4.47 -18.85
N GLY A 19 0.76 3.81 -19.56
CA GLY A 19 2.18 4.13 -19.53
C GLY A 19 2.46 5.56 -20.04
N ALA A 20 1.82 5.98 -21.13
CA ALA A 20 1.95 7.32 -21.67
C ALA A 20 1.38 8.39 -20.72
N VAL A 21 0.21 8.14 -20.13
CA VAL A 21 -0.39 9.03 -19.12
C VAL A 21 0.51 9.18 -17.91
N ALA A 22 1.02 8.06 -17.37
CA ALA A 22 1.93 8.08 -16.24
C ALA A 22 3.23 8.83 -16.57
N LEU A 23 3.79 8.63 -17.77
CA LEU A 23 4.99 9.33 -18.22
C LEU A 23 4.77 10.83 -18.28
N ILE A 24 3.63 11.30 -18.82
CA ILE A 24 3.30 12.73 -18.89
C ILE A 24 3.23 13.35 -17.48
N VAL A 25 2.54 12.69 -16.55
CA VAL A 25 2.40 13.17 -15.16
C VAL A 25 3.75 13.18 -14.42
N ILE A 26 4.55 12.11 -14.58
CA ILE A 26 5.88 12.03 -13.97
C ILE A 26 6.82 13.08 -14.56
N MET A 27 6.76 13.30 -15.88
CA MET A 27 7.58 14.28 -16.57
C MET A 27 7.24 15.70 -16.10
N ASP A 28 5.96 16.03 -15.93
CA ASP A 28 5.54 17.30 -15.34
C ASP A 28 6.13 17.51 -13.94
N ALA A 29 5.93 16.54 -13.03
CA ALA A 29 6.44 16.61 -11.66
C ALA A 29 7.97 16.73 -11.59
N LEU A 30 8.70 15.99 -12.44
CA LEU A 30 10.16 16.02 -12.50
C LEU A 30 10.67 17.37 -13.03
N LEU A 31 10.08 17.87 -14.11
CA LEU A 31 10.53 19.10 -14.76
C LEU A 31 10.20 20.34 -13.93
N ASP A 32 9.08 20.32 -13.20
CA ASP A 32 8.72 21.36 -12.22
C ASP A 32 9.70 21.38 -11.04
N THR A 33 10.05 20.20 -10.51
CA THR A 33 11.03 20.08 -9.41
C THR A 33 12.41 20.66 -9.77
N VAL A 34 12.87 20.41 -11.00
CA VAL A 34 14.18 20.88 -11.48
C VAL A 34 14.09 22.29 -12.10
N ARG A 35 12.89 22.89 -12.15
CA ARG A 35 12.60 24.22 -12.74
C ARG A 35 13.11 24.38 -14.17
N VAL A 36 13.12 23.30 -14.95
CA VAL A 36 13.76 23.24 -16.28
C VAL A 36 13.01 24.10 -17.30
N LEU A 37 11.68 24.16 -17.19
CA LEU A 37 10.80 24.81 -18.16
C LEU A 37 10.10 26.04 -17.58
N GLU A 38 10.55 26.55 -16.42
CA GLU A 38 9.89 27.63 -15.69
C GLU A 38 9.70 28.86 -16.59
N GLY A 39 8.46 29.34 -16.71
CA GLY A 39 8.09 30.48 -17.55
C GLY A 39 7.97 30.20 -19.06
N THR A 40 8.16 28.96 -19.53
CA THR A 40 8.00 28.63 -20.95
C THR A 40 6.56 28.24 -21.32
N PRO A 41 6.11 28.48 -22.57
CA PRO A 41 4.81 28.01 -23.05
C PRO A 41 4.65 26.48 -22.96
N LEU A 42 5.75 25.75 -23.11
CA LEU A 42 5.77 24.28 -23.03
C LEU A 42 5.47 23.78 -21.61
N ALA A 43 5.95 24.47 -20.56
CA ALA A 43 5.58 24.14 -19.18
C ALA A 43 4.07 24.27 -18.94
N VAL A 44 3.44 25.32 -19.47
CA VAL A 44 1.99 25.53 -19.31
C VAL A 44 1.20 24.42 -19.97
N VAL A 45 1.59 23.99 -21.18
CA VAL A 45 0.92 22.90 -21.89
C VAL A 45 1.09 21.57 -21.14
N LEU A 46 2.31 21.26 -20.68
CA LEU A 46 2.61 20.02 -19.97
C LEU A 46 1.84 19.92 -18.66
N SER A 47 1.91 20.97 -17.82
CA SER A 47 1.19 21.04 -16.54
C SER A 47 -0.32 20.96 -16.72
N THR A 48 -0.88 21.65 -17.72
CA THR A 48 -2.32 21.58 -18.01
C THR A 48 -2.74 20.16 -18.41
N ALA A 49 -1.94 19.48 -19.25
CA ALA A 49 -2.20 18.11 -19.65
C ALA A 49 -2.10 17.14 -18.45
N ALA A 50 -1.04 17.26 -17.64
CA ALA A 50 -0.84 16.46 -16.44
C ALA A 50 -1.98 16.65 -15.43
N LEU A 51 -2.35 17.91 -15.12
CA LEU A 51 -3.47 18.24 -14.23
C LEU A 51 -4.80 17.68 -14.73
N THR A 52 -5.05 17.76 -16.04
CA THR A 52 -6.26 17.18 -16.64
C THR A 52 -6.30 15.66 -16.44
N LEU A 53 -5.18 14.97 -16.70
CA LEU A 53 -5.06 13.53 -16.50
C LEU A 53 -5.21 13.12 -15.03
N VAL A 54 -4.62 13.88 -14.11
CA VAL A 54 -4.74 13.67 -12.66
C VAL A 54 -6.20 13.87 -12.21
N ASN A 55 -6.90 14.89 -12.70
CA ASN A 55 -8.30 15.12 -12.37
C ASN A 55 -9.21 13.98 -12.86
N TRP A 56 -9.01 13.49 -14.09
CA TRP A 56 -9.71 12.29 -14.56
C TRP A 56 -9.39 11.06 -13.70
N GLY A 57 -8.13 10.90 -13.31
CA GLY A 57 -7.70 9.86 -12.37
C GLY A 57 -8.43 9.95 -11.02
N ALA A 58 -8.58 11.16 -10.46
CA ALA A 58 -9.29 11.39 -9.22
C ALA A 58 -10.79 11.02 -9.33
N VAL A 59 -11.43 11.34 -10.45
CA VAL A 59 -12.82 10.93 -10.72
C VAL A 59 -12.93 9.40 -10.78
N LEU A 60 -12.02 8.73 -11.48
CA LEU A 60 -12.00 7.27 -11.56
C LEU A 60 -11.76 6.62 -10.19
N ILE A 61 -10.86 7.15 -9.38
CA ILE A 61 -10.61 6.68 -8.01
C ILE A 61 -11.87 6.87 -7.16
N ALA A 62 -12.54 8.02 -7.23
CA ALA A 62 -13.77 8.27 -6.49
C ALA A 62 -14.88 7.26 -6.86
N LEU A 63 -15.06 6.99 -8.15
CA LEU A 63 -16.02 5.99 -8.63
C LEU A 63 -15.62 4.56 -8.20
N ALA A 64 -14.34 4.22 -8.27
CA ALA A 64 -13.84 2.92 -7.82
C ALA A 64 -14.05 2.72 -6.32
N LEU A 65 -13.84 3.75 -5.51
CA LEU A 65 -14.12 3.72 -4.07
C LEU A 65 -15.61 3.52 -3.79
N LEU A 66 -16.50 4.19 -4.53
CA LEU A 66 -17.95 3.98 -4.41
C LEU A 66 -18.34 2.54 -4.76
N LEU A 67 -17.83 2.00 -5.87
CA LEU A 67 -18.09 0.61 -6.25
C LEU A 67 -17.54 -0.38 -5.21
N GLY A 68 -16.35 -0.11 -4.67
CA GLY A 68 -15.76 -0.88 -3.58
C GLY A 68 -16.63 -0.87 -2.32
N LEU A 69 -17.13 0.31 -1.93
CA LEU A 69 -18.04 0.47 -0.80
C LEU A 69 -19.34 -0.32 -1.01
N VAL A 70 -19.97 -0.20 -2.18
CA VAL A 70 -21.19 -0.94 -2.52
C VAL A 70 -20.95 -2.44 -2.51
N GLY A 71 -19.81 -2.91 -3.02
CA GLY A 71 -19.42 -4.32 -2.99
C GLY A 71 -19.27 -4.87 -1.58
N VAL A 72 -18.54 -4.15 -0.72
CA VAL A 72 -18.34 -4.54 0.69
C VAL A 72 -19.68 -4.54 1.43
N VAL A 73 -20.45 -3.45 1.34
CA VAL A 73 -21.77 -3.34 1.99
C VAL A 73 -22.67 -4.46 1.51
N GLY A 74 -22.83 -4.63 0.20
CA GLY A 74 -23.75 -5.62 -0.39
C GLY A 74 -23.41 -7.05 0.02
N ASN A 75 -22.13 -7.43 -0.07
CA ASN A 75 -21.70 -8.79 0.22
C ASN A 75 -21.81 -9.11 1.73
N HIS A 76 -21.40 -8.19 2.59
CA HIS A 76 -21.47 -8.39 4.04
C HIS A 76 -22.90 -8.24 4.59
N LEU A 77 -23.73 -7.36 4.01
CA LEU A 77 -25.14 -7.27 4.38
C LEU A 77 -25.91 -8.53 3.99
N LYS A 78 -25.64 -9.08 2.79
CA LYS A 78 -26.18 -10.38 2.38
C LYS A 78 -25.78 -11.47 3.36
N ARG A 79 -24.50 -11.54 3.73
CA ARG A 79 -23.96 -12.51 4.70
C ARG A 79 -24.66 -12.43 6.07
N VAL A 80 -24.90 -11.21 6.56
CA VAL A 80 -25.64 -10.97 7.82
C VAL A 80 -27.11 -11.39 7.69
N ARG A 81 -27.79 -11.00 6.62
CA ARG A 81 -29.20 -11.34 6.38
C ARG A 81 -29.41 -12.84 6.24
N GLN A 82 -28.48 -13.53 5.59
CA GLN A 82 -28.54 -14.98 5.36
C GLN A 82 -27.96 -15.80 6.53
N ARG A 83 -27.40 -15.15 7.56
CA ARG A 83 -26.74 -15.78 8.72
C ARG A 83 -25.73 -16.86 8.31
N GLU A 84 -24.91 -16.56 7.30
CA GLU A 84 -23.83 -17.48 6.92
C GLU A 84 -22.80 -17.60 8.06
N ALA A 85 -21.88 -18.57 7.96
CA ALA A 85 -20.79 -18.72 8.92
C ALA A 85 -20.05 -17.38 9.13
N ASP A 86 -19.68 -17.06 10.37
CA ASP A 86 -18.93 -15.86 10.75
C ASP A 86 -19.63 -14.52 10.45
N TRP A 87 -20.97 -14.50 10.34
CA TRP A 87 -21.74 -13.27 10.07
C TRP A 87 -21.54 -12.18 11.13
N GLN A 88 -21.22 -12.53 12.38
CA GLN A 88 -20.98 -11.53 13.43
C GLN A 88 -19.80 -10.61 13.08
N TYR A 89 -18.75 -11.14 12.46
CA TYR A 89 -17.61 -10.34 12.01
C TYR A 89 -17.99 -9.38 10.88
N SER A 90 -19.01 -9.73 10.08
CA SER A 90 -19.55 -8.82 9.06
C SER A 90 -20.25 -7.61 9.68
N ILE A 91 -20.89 -7.77 10.85
CA ILE A 91 -21.45 -6.63 11.60
C ILE A 91 -20.34 -5.72 12.11
N ILE A 92 -19.27 -6.30 12.68
CA ILE A 92 -18.12 -5.52 13.17
C ILE A 92 -17.51 -4.71 12.03
N LEU A 93 -17.34 -5.32 10.86
CA LEU A 93 -16.84 -4.62 9.67
C LEU A 93 -17.75 -3.46 9.24
N LEU A 94 -19.05 -3.72 9.05
CA LEU A 94 -20.01 -2.70 8.63
C LEU A 94 -20.10 -1.56 9.66
N GLY A 95 -20.13 -1.89 10.95
CA GLY A 95 -20.14 -0.92 12.05
C GLY A 95 -18.86 -0.10 12.13
N GLY A 96 -17.69 -0.72 11.94
CA GLY A 96 -16.41 -0.01 11.88
C GLY A 96 -16.33 0.94 10.68
N MET A 97 -16.79 0.50 9.51
CA MET A 97 -16.84 1.34 8.31
C MET A 97 -17.77 2.55 8.49
N ILE A 98 -18.98 2.35 9.02
CA ILE A 98 -19.91 3.45 9.32
C ILE A 98 -19.28 4.39 10.36
N SER A 99 -18.67 3.85 11.41
CA SER A 99 -17.97 4.65 12.42
C SER A 99 -16.91 5.54 11.78
N VAL A 100 -16.02 5.01 10.94
CA VAL A 100 -14.98 5.82 10.27
C VAL A 100 -15.57 6.89 9.37
N ILE A 101 -16.62 6.57 8.60
CA ILE A 101 -17.29 7.55 7.73
C ILE A 101 -17.92 8.67 8.56
N LEU A 102 -18.66 8.33 9.63
CA LEU A 102 -19.31 9.33 10.48
C LEU A 102 -18.28 10.19 11.23
N LEU A 103 -17.25 9.57 11.80
CA LEU A 103 -16.19 10.26 12.52
C LEU A 103 -15.39 11.18 11.60
N GLY A 104 -15.09 10.75 10.38
CA GLY A 104 -14.38 11.55 9.39
C GLY A 104 -15.20 12.69 8.79
N THR A 105 -16.54 12.57 8.74
CA THR A 105 -17.42 13.59 8.13
C THR A 105 -17.99 14.59 9.13
N LEU A 106 -18.38 14.13 10.31
CA LEU A 106 -19.01 14.96 11.35
C LEU A 106 -17.97 15.62 12.26
N GLY A 107 -16.72 15.13 12.24
CA GLY A 107 -15.74 15.44 13.28
C GLY A 107 -16.17 14.88 14.63
N ILE A 108 -15.28 14.91 15.62
CA ILE A 108 -15.66 14.60 17.00
C ILE A 108 -15.71 15.92 17.78
N PRO A 109 -16.88 16.36 18.28
CA PRO A 109 -16.93 17.40 19.29
C PRO A 109 -16.27 16.84 20.56
N ASP A 110 -15.31 17.56 21.13
CA ASP A 110 -14.72 17.34 22.47
C ASP A 110 -13.49 16.43 22.68
N PHE A 111 -12.78 16.00 21.63
CA PHE A 111 -11.43 15.39 21.82
C PHE A 111 -10.25 16.38 21.74
N SER A 112 -10.51 17.68 21.88
CA SER A 112 -9.50 18.76 21.91
C SER A 112 -8.62 18.80 23.16
N SER A 113 -8.79 17.84 24.09
CA SER A 113 -8.03 17.76 25.35
C SER A 113 -6.78 16.86 25.27
N MET A 114 -6.51 16.21 24.13
CA MET A 114 -5.20 15.62 23.85
C MET A 114 -4.24 16.70 23.33
N PRO A 115 -3.04 16.88 23.92
CA PRO A 115 -2.10 17.89 23.43
C PRO A 115 -1.73 17.57 21.96
N PRO A 116 -1.90 18.52 21.03
CA PRO A 116 -1.61 18.29 19.62
C PRO A 116 -0.10 18.11 19.47
N ARG A 117 0.34 16.89 19.14
CA ARG A 117 1.74 16.62 18.77
C ARG A 117 1.99 16.85 17.28
N ILE A 118 0.93 17.00 16.48
CA ILE A 118 0.96 17.22 15.03
C ILE A 118 -0.25 18.10 14.71
N GLU A 119 -0.03 19.28 14.13
CA GLU A 119 -1.11 20.16 13.65
C GLU A 119 -1.98 19.38 12.65
N ALA A 120 -3.23 19.08 13.02
CA ALA A 120 -4.20 18.52 12.10
C ALA A 120 -4.61 19.62 11.12
N GLN A 121 -4.38 19.40 9.83
CA GLN A 121 -4.71 20.38 8.78
C GLN A 121 -6.21 20.41 8.49
N ASN A 122 -6.96 19.36 8.87
CA ASN A 122 -8.41 19.25 8.70
C ASN A 122 -9.10 18.58 9.90
N LEU A 123 -10.36 18.96 10.19
CA LEU A 123 -11.19 18.41 11.29
C LEU A 123 -11.43 16.89 11.20
N ALA A 124 -11.28 16.31 10.00
CA ALA A 124 -11.42 14.88 9.74
C ALA A 124 -10.18 14.06 10.15
N GLU A 125 -9.00 14.68 10.31
CA GLU A 125 -7.74 13.96 10.50
C GLU A 125 -7.62 13.34 11.90
N GLU A 126 -8.07 14.05 12.94
CA GLU A 126 -7.96 13.58 14.32
C GLU A 126 -8.79 12.31 14.60
N PRO A 127 -10.10 12.26 14.23
CA PRO A 127 -10.91 11.06 14.44
C PRO A 127 -10.36 9.84 13.69
N ILE A 128 -9.89 10.04 12.46
CA ILE A 128 -9.29 8.97 11.63
C ILE A 128 -7.99 8.47 12.26
N ARG A 129 -7.13 9.38 12.75
CA ARG A 129 -5.87 9.04 13.44
C ARG A 129 -6.13 8.18 14.68
N ILE A 130 -7.13 8.54 15.48
CA ILE A 130 -7.52 7.78 16.68
C ILE A 130 -7.99 6.38 16.28
N PHE A 131 -8.85 6.27 15.28
CA PHE A 131 -9.29 4.97 14.77
C PHE A 131 -8.10 4.12 14.30
N PHE A 132 -7.19 4.70 13.53
CA PHE A 132 -5.99 4.03 13.03
C PHE A 132 -5.11 3.51 14.17
N ARG A 133 -4.80 4.37 15.16
CA ARG A 133 -3.96 3.98 16.30
C ARG A 133 -4.62 2.95 17.22
N THR A 134 -5.95 2.99 17.33
CA THR A 134 -6.69 2.10 18.24
C THR A 134 -6.93 0.73 17.63
N PHE A 135 -7.28 0.68 16.34
CA PHE A 135 -7.69 -0.56 15.68
C PHE A 135 -6.66 -1.04 14.68
N TYR A 136 -6.20 -0.19 13.76
CA TYR A 136 -5.33 -0.61 12.68
C TYR A 136 -3.91 -0.96 13.17
N GLU A 137 -3.28 -0.11 13.99
CA GLU A 137 -1.92 -0.34 14.47
C GLU A 137 -1.76 -1.66 15.26
N PRO A 138 -2.64 -2.00 16.24
CA PRO A 138 -2.53 -3.27 16.94
C PRO A 138 -2.79 -4.49 16.04
N LEU A 139 -3.75 -4.39 15.11
CA LEU A 139 -4.02 -5.46 14.15
C LEU A 139 -2.83 -5.69 13.22
N ALA A 140 -2.25 -4.62 12.66
CA ALA A 140 -1.06 -4.69 11.83
C ALA A 140 0.13 -5.25 12.61
N SER A 141 0.34 -4.81 13.85
CA SER A 141 1.39 -5.33 14.74
C SER A 141 1.21 -6.83 15.02
N SER A 142 -0.03 -7.30 15.22
CA SER A 142 -0.31 -8.73 15.42
C SER A 142 0.05 -9.57 14.19
N LEU A 143 -0.23 -9.07 12.97
CA LEU A 143 0.14 -9.73 11.72
C LEU A 143 1.66 -9.74 11.53
N LEU A 144 2.34 -8.62 11.84
CA LEU A 144 3.80 -8.55 11.80
C LEU A 144 4.45 -9.45 12.84
N ALA A 145 3.86 -9.59 14.03
CA ALA A 145 4.32 -10.52 15.06
C ALA A 145 4.18 -11.98 14.60
N LEU A 146 3.07 -12.32 13.94
CA LEU A 146 2.90 -13.64 13.31
C LEU A 146 3.93 -13.88 12.21
N LEU A 147 4.17 -12.89 11.34
CA LEU A 147 5.19 -12.97 10.29
C LEU A 147 6.59 -13.18 10.90
N ALA A 148 6.92 -12.44 11.96
CA ALA A 148 8.18 -12.58 12.67
C ALA A 148 8.33 -13.96 13.30
N PHE A 149 7.26 -14.48 13.94
CA PHE A 149 7.24 -15.82 14.52
C PHE A 149 7.40 -16.91 13.45
N PHE A 150 6.70 -16.82 12.32
CA PHE A 150 6.86 -17.77 11.21
C PHE A 150 8.24 -17.68 10.56
N SER A 151 8.78 -16.48 10.39
CA SER A 151 10.14 -16.26 9.92
C SER A 151 11.16 -16.92 10.85
N LEU A 152 11.05 -16.70 12.17
CA LEU A 152 11.89 -17.35 13.17
C LEU A 152 11.76 -18.87 13.12
N SER A 153 10.54 -19.40 13.01
CA SER A 153 10.30 -20.84 12.87
C SER A 153 10.98 -21.41 11.62
N ALA A 154 10.92 -20.69 10.50
CA ALA A 154 11.60 -21.06 9.26
C ALA A 154 13.13 -21.00 9.41
N MET A 155 13.67 -19.97 10.07
CA MET A 155 15.11 -19.85 10.37
C MET A 155 15.60 -21.01 11.24
N LEU A 156 14.88 -21.35 12.32
CA LEU A 156 15.22 -22.49 13.17
C LEU A 156 15.19 -23.81 12.40
N ARG A 157 14.19 -23.97 11.52
CA ARG A 157 14.10 -25.13 10.62
C ARG A 157 15.29 -25.18 9.65
N ALA A 158 15.68 -24.05 9.08
CA ALA A 158 16.82 -23.96 8.16
C ALA A 158 18.15 -24.33 8.85
N VAL A 159 18.37 -23.87 10.09
CA VAL A 159 19.54 -24.28 10.91
C VAL A 159 19.51 -25.77 11.20
N ARG A 160 18.34 -26.32 11.55
CA ARG A 160 18.20 -27.75 11.86
C ARG A 160 18.49 -28.66 10.67
N GLN A 161 18.19 -28.20 9.44
CA GLN A 161 18.50 -28.94 8.21
C GLN A 161 20.00 -29.02 7.91
N ARG A 162 20.86 -28.35 8.69
CA ARG A 162 22.34 -28.37 8.56
C ARG A 162 22.86 -28.04 7.16
N ASN A 163 22.09 -27.31 6.36
CA ASN A 163 22.58 -26.78 5.09
C ASN A 163 23.52 -25.60 5.36
N ARG A 164 24.72 -25.63 4.77
CA ARG A 164 25.74 -24.58 4.94
C ARG A 164 25.22 -23.22 4.52
N GLU A 165 24.48 -23.16 3.42
CA GLU A 165 23.89 -21.92 2.90
C GLU A 165 22.83 -21.34 3.85
N GLY A 166 21.95 -22.19 4.38
CA GLY A 166 20.91 -21.78 5.32
C GLY A 166 21.47 -21.23 6.62
N ILE A 167 22.55 -21.81 7.13
CA ILE A 167 23.23 -21.31 8.34
C ILE A 167 23.82 -19.92 8.09
N VAL A 168 24.45 -19.68 6.94
CA VAL A 168 25.01 -18.36 6.60
C VAL A 168 23.91 -17.30 6.60
N ILE A 169 22.76 -17.58 5.96
CA ILE A 169 21.63 -16.65 5.92
C ILE A 169 21.13 -16.33 7.34
N VAL A 170 21.00 -17.35 8.20
CA VAL A 170 20.51 -17.16 9.56
C VAL A 170 21.49 -16.36 10.42
N VAL A 171 22.80 -16.61 10.28
CA VAL A 171 23.84 -15.84 10.98
C VAL A 171 23.79 -14.38 10.54
N VAL A 172 23.72 -14.11 9.23
CA VAL A 172 23.61 -12.75 8.71
C VAL A 172 22.35 -12.06 9.23
N ALA A 173 21.19 -12.73 9.18
CA ALA A 173 19.94 -12.17 9.69
C ALA A 173 20.03 -11.85 11.19
N MET A 174 20.62 -12.74 11.99
CA MET A 174 20.82 -12.51 13.42
C MET A 174 21.73 -11.32 13.68
N LEU A 175 22.85 -11.20 12.95
CA LEU A 175 23.77 -10.06 13.07
C LEU A 175 23.07 -8.74 12.74
N LEU A 176 22.29 -8.70 11.65
CA LEU A 176 21.53 -7.51 11.27
C LEU A 176 20.51 -7.12 12.35
N LEU A 177 19.80 -8.09 12.94
CA LEU A 177 18.86 -7.82 14.04
C LEU A 177 19.54 -7.25 15.28
N ILE A 178 20.70 -7.80 15.66
CA ILE A 178 21.48 -7.32 16.82
C ILE A 178 21.98 -5.89 16.57
N VAL A 179 22.51 -5.62 15.38
CA VAL A 179 23.04 -4.30 15.02
C VAL A 179 21.95 -3.22 15.03
N GLN A 180 20.69 -3.58 14.75
CA GLN A 180 19.53 -2.67 14.78
C GLN A 180 18.98 -2.42 16.20
N PHE A 181 19.44 -3.16 17.21
CA PHE A 181 18.96 -2.99 18.59
C PHE A 181 19.39 -1.61 19.14
N ALA A 182 18.44 -0.83 19.66
CA ALA A 182 18.65 0.61 19.94
C ALA A 182 19.89 0.95 20.80
N PRO A 183 20.24 0.20 21.86
CA PRO A 183 21.49 0.41 22.61
C PRO A 183 22.78 0.18 21.81
N ILE A 184 22.76 -0.71 20.81
CA ILE A 184 23.92 -1.04 19.97
C ILE A 184 24.00 -0.05 18.80
N ALA A 185 22.84 0.26 18.21
CA ALA A 185 22.72 1.17 17.08
C ALA A 185 23.10 2.62 17.42
N SER A 186 23.16 3.00 18.71
CA SER A 186 23.55 4.34 19.15
C SER A 186 25.06 4.52 19.36
N LEU A 187 25.86 3.45 19.26
CA LEU A 187 27.32 3.54 19.35
C LEU A 187 27.89 4.28 18.14
N PRO A 188 28.77 5.29 18.31
CA PRO A 188 29.22 6.17 17.22
C PRO A 188 29.75 5.44 15.98
N LEU A 189 30.47 4.33 16.18
CA LEU A 189 31.05 3.51 15.11
C LEU A 189 30.00 2.67 14.37
N VAL A 190 28.89 2.34 15.03
CA VAL A 190 27.82 1.48 14.50
C VAL A 190 26.71 2.32 13.86
N THR A 191 26.42 3.51 14.42
CA THR A 191 25.36 4.40 13.97
C THR A 191 25.45 4.74 12.49
N GLU A 192 26.65 5.10 11.99
CA GLU A 192 26.83 5.42 10.56
C GLU A 192 26.52 4.22 9.65
N SER A 193 26.98 3.03 10.04
CA SER A 193 26.74 1.79 9.30
C SER A 193 25.25 1.42 9.28
N VAL A 194 24.57 1.56 10.43
CA VAL A 194 23.12 1.33 10.57
C VAL A 194 22.33 2.33 9.73
N ASN A 195 22.72 3.60 9.76
CA ASN A 195 22.05 4.65 9.00
C ASN A 195 22.23 4.44 7.50
N TRP A 196 23.42 4.09 7.04
CA TRP A 196 23.66 3.75 5.64
C TRP A 196 22.82 2.53 5.21
N LEU A 197 22.84 1.46 6.01
CA LEU A 197 22.05 0.24 5.77
C LEU A 197 20.56 0.55 5.64
N ASN A 198 20.01 1.37 6.56
CA ASN A 198 18.60 1.71 6.57
C ASN A 198 18.19 2.62 5.41
N SER A 199 18.98 3.68 5.16
CA SER A 199 18.67 4.68 4.12
C SER A 199 18.81 4.14 2.70
N HIS A 200 19.68 3.17 2.47
CA HIS A 200 19.93 2.62 1.13
C HIS A 200 19.32 1.23 0.97
N LEU A 201 19.77 0.24 1.74
CA LEU A 201 19.41 -1.16 1.48
C LEU A 201 18.00 -1.50 1.97
N VAL A 202 17.67 -1.18 3.23
CA VAL A 202 16.35 -1.48 3.80
C VAL A 202 15.28 -0.67 3.07
N LEU A 203 15.53 0.61 2.82
CA LEU A 203 14.61 1.47 2.08
C LEU A 203 14.43 1.01 0.62
N ALA A 204 15.51 0.60 -0.07
CA ALA A 204 15.40 0.03 -1.41
C ALA A 204 14.59 -1.27 -1.42
N GLY A 205 14.81 -2.16 -0.44
CA GLY A 205 14.03 -3.38 -0.27
C GLY A 205 12.55 -3.11 -0.04
N ALA A 206 12.22 -2.17 0.85
CA ALA A 206 10.83 -1.76 1.11
C ALA A 206 10.16 -1.21 -0.17
N ARG A 207 10.86 -0.37 -0.94
CA ARG A 207 10.37 0.15 -2.22
C ARG A 207 10.17 -0.95 -3.26
N ALA A 208 11.10 -1.91 -3.34
CA ALA A 208 10.98 -3.06 -4.24
C ALA A 208 9.79 -3.95 -3.89
N LEU A 209 9.52 -4.16 -2.59
CA LEU A 209 8.33 -4.88 -2.13
C LEU A 209 7.04 -4.14 -2.50
N LEU A 210 6.98 -2.83 -2.26
CA LEU A 210 5.82 -2.01 -2.64
C LEU A 210 5.56 -2.06 -4.15
N LEU A 211 6.62 -1.96 -4.96
CA LEU A 211 6.51 -2.07 -6.41
C LEU A 211 6.02 -3.47 -6.84
N SER A 212 6.52 -4.52 -6.20
CA SER A 212 6.13 -5.90 -6.49
C SER A 212 4.65 -6.14 -6.16
N VAL A 213 4.18 -5.60 -5.02
CA VAL A 213 2.76 -5.66 -4.64
C VAL A 213 1.91 -4.90 -5.65
N ALA A 214 2.31 -3.69 -6.04
CA ALA A 214 1.59 -2.90 -7.04
C ALA A 214 1.49 -3.61 -8.40
N ILE A 215 2.57 -4.23 -8.87
CA ILE A 215 2.56 -5.01 -10.12
C ILE A 215 1.64 -6.23 -9.96
N GLY A 216 1.72 -6.94 -8.83
CA GLY A 216 0.87 -8.10 -8.55
C GLY A 216 -0.63 -7.75 -8.57
N THR A 217 -1.02 -6.63 -7.96
CA THR A 217 -2.41 -6.17 -7.95
C THR A 217 -2.89 -5.70 -9.32
N LEU A 218 -2.02 -5.06 -10.11
CA LEU A 218 -2.32 -4.67 -11.50
C LEU A 218 -2.56 -5.91 -12.38
N VAL A 219 -1.71 -6.93 -12.29
CA VAL A 219 -1.88 -8.18 -13.05
C VAL A 219 -3.16 -8.89 -12.65
N ALA A 220 -3.46 -8.99 -11.34
CA ALA A 220 -4.71 -9.58 -10.87
C ALA A 220 -5.93 -8.81 -11.41
N SER A 221 -5.91 -7.48 -11.34
CA SER A 221 -6.99 -6.63 -11.85
C SER A 221 -7.18 -6.80 -13.37
N MET A 222 -6.08 -6.88 -14.13
CA MET A 222 -6.14 -7.07 -15.58
C MET A 222 -6.70 -8.45 -15.96
N ARG A 223 -6.34 -9.51 -15.23
CA ARG A 223 -6.90 -10.85 -15.46
C ARG A 223 -8.41 -10.89 -15.26
N VAL A 224 -8.90 -10.24 -14.20
CA VAL A 224 -10.34 -10.12 -13.93
C VAL A 224 -11.03 -9.31 -15.03
N LEU A 225 -10.48 -8.16 -15.43
CA LEU A 225 -11.07 -7.29 -16.47
C LEU A 225 -11.13 -7.96 -17.85
N LEU A 226 -10.13 -8.76 -18.19
CA LEU A 226 -10.10 -9.51 -19.44
C LEU A 226 -10.96 -10.79 -19.40
N GLY A 227 -11.59 -11.08 -18.27
CA GLY A 227 -12.45 -12.25 -18.09
C GLY A 227 -11.70 -13.57 -18.01
N PHE A 228 -10.38 -13.54 -17.78
CA PHE A 228 -9.59 -14.75 -17.54
C PHE A 228 -9.89 -15.36 -16.18
N ASP A 229 -10.14 -14.52 -15.18
CA ASP A 229 -10.57 -14.95 -13.85
C ASP A 229 -12.04 -14.53 -13.68
N GLN A 230 -12.93 -15.51 -13.57
CA GLN A 230 -14.36 -15.30 -13.33
C GLN A 230 -14.72 -15.73 -11.89
N PRO A 231 -14.49 -14.86 -10.89
CA PRO A 231 -14.65 -15.24 -9.48
C PRO A 231 -16.07 -15.64 -9.06
N TYR A 232 -17.08 -15.48 -9.94
CA TYR A 232 -18.49 -15.69 -9.62
C TYR A 232 -19.19 -16.78 -10.47
N LEU A 233 -18.50 -17.43 -11.42
CA LEU A 233 -19.14 -18.38 -12.35
C LEU A 233 -19.11 -19.86 -11.91
N ASP A 234 -18.44 -20.19 -10.81
CA ASP A 234 -18.43 -21.54 -10.21
C ASP A 234 -19.50 -21.73 -9.10
N ARG A 235 -20.73 -21.22 -9.31
CA ARG A 235 -21.89 -21.59 -8.48
C ARG A 235 -23.14 -21.83 -9.32
#